data_AF-A0AAV3YGL7-F1
#
_entry.id   AF-A0AAV3YGL7-F1
#
_cell.length_a   1.000
_cell.length_b   1.000
_cell.length_c   1.000
_cell.angle_alpha   90.00
_cell.angle_beta   90.00
_cell.angle_gamma   90.00
#
_symmetry.space_group_name_H-M   'P 1'
#
loop_
_entity.id
_entity.type
_entity.pdbx_description
1 polymer ?
#
loop_
_entity_poly.entity_id
_entity_poly.type
_entity_poly.pdbx_seq_one_letter_code
_entity_poly.pdbx_strand_id
1 'polypeptide(L)'
;MVELKSNDQAKKLAAIATFLDIPVTVIPHKSLNNCHGVIRSRDLRCVSRRVVEELSGITHARRIKVRRDEDEIQTDTVVPTFDRPKSSNKMRVGT
;
A
#
# COMPACT_ATOMS: atom_id res chain seq x y z
N MET A 1 7.53 4.68 16.99
CA MET A 1 6.55 3.87 16.23
C MET A 1 6.93 2.41 16.34
N VAL A 2 5.95 1.49 16.32
CA VAL A 2 6.19 0.03 16.44
C VAL A 2 5.51 -0.65 15.25
N GLU A 3 6.27 -1.45 14.50
CA GLU A 3 5.74 -2.27 13.41
C GLU A 3 5.33 -3.65 13.93
N LEU A 4 4.19 -4.16 13.45
CA LEU A 4 3.62 -5.43 13.92
C LEU A 4 3.44 -6.39 12.75
N LYS A 5 3.76 -7.66 12.97
CA LYS A 5 3.73 -8.70 11.93
C LYS A 5 2.34 -9.32 11.73
N SER A 6 1.45 -9.14 12.71
CA SER A 6 0.10 -9.71 12.70
C SER A 6 -0.94 -8.78 13.33
N ASN A 7 -2.19 -8.92 12.87
CA ASN A 7 -3.33 -8.22 13.45
C ASN A 7 -3.57 -8.62 14.91
N ASP A 8 -3.29 -9.86 15.30
CA ASP A 8 -3.34 -10.31 16.70
C ASP A 8 -2.39 -9.54 17.61
N GLN A 9 -1.17 -9.27 17.14
CA GLN A 9 -0.21 -8.45 17.89
C GLN A 9 -0.72 -7.01 18.02
N ALA A 10 -1.33 -6.47 16.96
CA ALA A 10 -1.92 -5.14 16.98
C ALA A 10 -3.06 -5.01 17.97
N LYS A 11 -3.97 -5.99 18.01
CA LYS A 11 -5.07 -6.02 18.98
C LYS A 11 -4.56 -6.11 20.41
N LYS A 12 -3.58 -6.98 20.67
CA LYS A 12 -2.98 -7.12 22.01
C LYS A 12 -2.29 -5.83 22.46
N LEU A 13 -1.52 -5.19 21.57
CA LEU A 13 -0.84 -3.94 21.88
C LEU A 13 -1.83 -2.78 22.08
N ALA A 14 -2.88 -2.71 21.26
CA ALA A 14 -3.93 -1.70 21.40
C ALA A 14 -4.73 -1.82 22.71
N ALA A 15 -4.81 -3.03 23.29
CA ALA A 15 -5.45 -3.27 24.58
C ALA A 15 -4.57 -2.88 25.79
N ILE A 16 -3.28 -2.56 25.59
CA ILE A 16 -2.41 -2.12 26.67
C ILE A 16 -2.76 -0.68 27.05
N ALA A 17 -3.36 -0.51 28.22
CA ALA A 17 -3.66 0.80 28.79
C ALA A 17 -2.56 1.30 29.74
N THR A 18 -1.74 0.41 30.28
CA THR A 18 -0.66 0.74 31.23
C THR A 18 0.62 -0.03 30.93
N PHE A 19 1.76 0.63 31.05
CA PHE A 19 3.08 0.03 30.96
C PHE A 19 3.88 0.46 32.18
N LEU A 20 4.24 -0.49 33.06
CA LEU A 20 4.91 -0.20 34.34
C LEU A 20 4.14 0.83 35.18
N ASP A 21 2.81 0.66 35.30
CA ASP A 21 1.89 1.58 36.00
C ASP A 21 1.70 2.95 35.34
N ILE A 22 2.39 3.24 34.24
CA ILE A 22 2.24 4.49 33.48
C ILE A 22 1.12 4.30 32.45
N PRO A 23 0.09 5.16 32.43
CA PRO A 23 -0.95 5.10 31.42
C PRO A 23 -0.37 5.40 30.03
N VAL A 24 -0.66 4.53 29.07
CA VAL A 24 -0.20 4.64 27.68
C VAL A 24 -1.39 4.50 26.73
N THR A 25 -1.31 5.15 25.58
CA THR A 25 -2.34 5.04 24.53
C THR A 25 -1.70 4.53 23.26
N VAL A 26 -2.20 3.42 22.76
CA VAL A 26 -1.76 2.81 21.50
C VAL A 26 -2.82 3.05 20.44
N ILE A 27 -2.48 3.85 19.43
CA ILE A 27 -3.36 4.14 18.28
C ILE A 27 -2.75 3.61 16.98
N PRO A 28 -3.57 3.05 16.08
CA PRO A 28 -3.10 2.71 14.74
C PRO A 28 -2.68 3.98 14.00
N HIS A 29 -1.54 3.91 13.31
CA HIS A 29 -1.05 5.04 12.55
C HIS A 29 -1.76 5.13 11.19
N LYS A 30 -2.36 6.29 10.89
CA LYS A 30 -3.25 6.47 9.73
C LYS A 30 -2.55 6.25 8.38
N SER A 31 -1.27 6.61 8.25
CA SER A 31 -0.54 6.54 6.97
C SER A 31 0.41 5.36 6.84
N LEU A 32 0.71 4.63 7.92
CA LEU A 32 1.58 3.44 7.87
C LEU A 32 0.81 2.12 7.77
N ASN A 33 -0.52 2.16 7.85
CA ASN A 33 -1.38 1.00 7.59
C ASN A 33 -1.63 0.78 6.09
N ASN A 34 -0.74 1.27 5.21
CA ASN A 34 -0.78 0.99 3.78
C ASN A 34 0.32 0.01 3.40
N CYS A 35 0.18 -0.61 2.24
CA CYS A 35 1.25 -1.35 1.61
C CYS A 35 1.33 -0.98 0.14
N HIS A 36 2.49 -1.18 -0.47
CA HIS A 36 2.70 -0.91 -1.89
C HIS A 36 2.73 -2.22 -2.68
N GLY A 37 2.15 -2.20 -3.87
CA GLY A 37 2.24 -3.29 -4.84
C GLY A 37 3.07 -2.92 -6.06
N VAL A 38 3.28 -3.89 -6.95
CA VAL A 38 3.82 -3.64 -8.28
C VAL A 38 2.94 -4.38 -9.28
N ILE A 39 2.38 -3.63 -10.24
CA ILE A 39 1.62 -4.18 -11.35
C ILE A 39 2.38 -3.85 -12.62
N ARG A 40 2.70 -4.86 -13.41
CA ARG A 40 3.33 -4.72 -14.72
C ARG A 40 2.47 -5.44 -15.76
N SER A 41 1.97 -4.70 -16.74
CA SER A 41 1.22 -5.29 -17.87
C SER A 41 1.34 -4.40 -19.10
N ARG A 42 1.47 -5.02 -20.28
CA ARG A 42 1.58 -4.29 -21.56
C ARG A 42 0.39 -3.37 -21.81
N ASP A 43 -0.82 -3.78 -21.40
CA ASP A 43 -2.04 -2.97 -21.52
C ASP A 43 -1.94 -1.67 -20.72
N LEU A 44 -1.23 -1.68 -19.60
CA LEU A 44 -1.03 -0.49 -18.80
C LEU A 44 -0.16 0.54 -19.52
N ARG A 45 0.61 0.21 -20.57
CA ARG A 45 1.47 1.20 -21.25
C ARG A 45 0.68 2.38 -21.82
N CYS A 46 -0.52 2.12 -22.32
CA CYS A 46 -1.38 3.13 -22.95
C CYS A 46 -2.54 3.59 -22.06
N VAL A 47 -2.74 2.96 -20.91
CA VAL A 47 -3.87 3.21 -20.01
C VAL A 47 -3.48 4.19 -18.91
N SER A 48 -4.40 5.08 -18.52
CA SER A 48 -4.16 6.01 -17.39
C SER A 48 -3.99 5.25 -16.08
N ARG A 49 -3.14 5.76 -15.18
CA ARG A 49 -2.99 5.22 -13.81
C ARG A 49 -4.32 5.21 -13.03
N ARG A 50 -5.28 6.07 -13.42
CA ARG A 50 -6.60 6.19 -12.79
C ARG A 50 -7.38 4.88 -12.80
N VAL A 51 -7.23 4.07 -13.85
CA VAL A 51 -7.90 2.75 -13.94
C VAL A 51 -7.44 1.83 -12.81
N VAL A 52 -6.19 1.96 -12.35
CA VAL A 52 -5.68 1.22 -11.19
C VAL A 52 -6.20 1.81 -9.87
N GLU A 53 -6.46 3.12 -9.81
CA GLU A 53 -7.05 3.80 -8.65
C GLU A 53 -8.55 3.46 -8.49
N GLU A 54 -9.24 3.10 -9.57
CA GLU A 54 -10.66 2.68 -9.54
C GLU A 54 -10.85 1.24 -9.01
N LEU A 55 -9.78 0.46 -8.84
CA LEU A 55 -9.85 -0.87 -8.28
C LEU A 55 -10.06 -0.81 -6.75
N SER A 56 -10.89 -1.72 -6.23
CA SER A 56 -11.20 -1.79 -4.81
C SER A 56 -9.96 -2.01 -3.94
N GLY A 57 -9.78 -1.18 -2.92
CA GLY A 57 -8.69 -1.29 -1.95
C GLY A 57 -7.41 -0.52 -2.32
N ILE A 58 -7.41 0.26 -3.41
CA ILE A 58 -6.32 1.16 -3.78
C ILE A 58 -6.68 2.60 -3.39
N THR A 59 -5.79 3.28 -2.69
CA THR A 59 -5.93 4.70 -2.29
C THR A 59 -5.16 5.63 -3.21
N HIS A 60 -4.11 5.13 -3.85
CA HIS A 60 -3.27 5.90 -4.75
C HIS A 60 -2.56 4.99 -5.73
N ALA A 61 -2.34 5.44 -6.96
CA ALA A 61 -1.49 4.73 -7.91
C ALA A 61 -0.43 5.64 -8.52
N ARG A 62 0.81 5.15 -8.57
CA ARG A 62 1.96 5.86 -9.15
C ARG A 62 2.51 5.09 -10.34
N ARG A 63 2.49 5.70 -11.52
CA ARG A 63 3.16 5.15 -12.72
C ARG A 63 4.66 5.37 -12.63
N ILE A 64 5.45 4.33 -12.88
CA ILE A 64 6.90 4.47 -12.99
C ILE A 64 7.23 5.08 -14.34
N LYS A 65 8.09 6.10 -14.31
CA LYS A 65 8.65 6.73 -15.49
C LYS A 65 10.15 6.51 -15.49
N VAL A 66 10.71 6.26 -16.67
CA VAL A 66 12.15 6.06 -16.86
C VAL A 66 12.65 7.21 -17.71
N ARG A 67 13.77 7.81 -17.32
CA ARG A 67 14.46 8.80 -18.15
C ARG A 67 15.47 8.10 -19.04
N ARG A 68 15.42 8.37 -20.35
CA ARG A 68 16.43 7.93 -21.33
C ARG A 68 16.85 9.11 -22.18
N ASP A 69 18.16 9.34 -22.22
CA ASP A 69 18.89 10.30 -23.04
C ASP A 69 18.52 11.77 -22.80
N GLU A 70 17.23 12.13 -22.74
CA GLU A 70 16.66 13.38 -22.21
C GLU A 70 15.12 13.29 -22.01
N ASP A 71 14.50 12.21 -22.49
CA ASP A 71 13.06 12.00 -22.50
C ASP A 71 12.56 11.24 -21.26
N GLU A 72 11.42 11.69 -20.71
CA GLU A 72 10.70 10.97 -19.65
C GLU A 72 9.67 9.99 -20.25
N ILE A 73 10.06 8.72 -20.32
CA ILE A 73 9.25 7.64 -20.91
C ILE A 73 8.37 7.00 -19.84
N GLN A 74 7.06 6.96 -20.08
CA GLN A 74 6.14 6.20 -19.23
C GLN A 74 6.33 4.69 -19.43
N THR A 75 6.49 3.95 -18.34
CA THR A 75 6.57 2.48 -18.38
C THR A 75 5.20 1.84 -18.27
N ASP A 76 5.12 0.54 -18.56
CA ASP A 76 3.97 -0.34 -18.33
C ASP A 76 3.84 -0.79 -16.85
N THR A 77 4.60 -0.18 -15.94
CA THR A 77 4.62 -0.51 -14.51
C THR A 77 3.94 0.56 -13.65
N VAL A 78 3.01 0.13 -12.79
CA VAL A 78 2.28 0.96 -11.84
C VAL A 78 2.47 0.42 -10.42
N VAL A 79 2.69 1.33 -9.47
CA VAL A 79 2.83 1.07 -8.03
C VAL A 79 1.55 1.55 -7.34
N PRO A 80 0.59 0.66 -7.04
CA PRO A 80 -0.55 0.99 -6.21
C PRO A 80 -0.17 1.06 -4.72
N THR A 81 -0.89 1.89 -3.99
CA THR A 81 -0.89 2.02 -2.52
C THR A 81 -2.23 1.51 -2.02
N PHE A 82 -2.21 0.45 -1.21
CA PHE A 82 -3.43 -0.15 -0.67
C PHE A 82 -3.83 0.50 0.65
N ASP A 83 -5.12 0.52 0.97
CA ASP A 83 -5.66 0.98 2.26
C ASP A 83 -5.43 0.00 3.41
N ARG A 84 -4.67 -1.08 3.17
CA ARG A 84 -4.44 -2.17 4.13
C ARG A 84 -2.94 -2.40 4.36
N PRO A 85 -2.56 -2.83 5.57
CA PRO A 85 -1.15 -3.05 5.92
C PRO A 85 -0.56 -4.33 5.34
N LYS A 86 -1.38 -5.24 4.82
CA LYS A 86 -0.95 -6.51 4.23
C LYS A 86 -1.37 -6.55 2.76
N SER A 87 -0.40 -6.58 1.86
CA SER A 87 -0.64 -6.92 0.46
C SER A 87 -0.79 -8.44 0.38
N SER A 88 -1.90 -8.93 -0.16
CA SER A 88 -1.97 -10.32 -0.62
C SER A 88 -1.04 -10.44 -1.84
N ASN A 89 -0.10 -11.40 -1.83
CA ASN A 89 0.79 -11.70 -2.97
C ASN A 89 0.04 -12.16 -4.25
N LYS A 90 -1.30 -12.18 -4.23
CA LYS A 90 -2.17 -12.56 -5.34
C LYS A 90 -3.31 -11.55 -5.42
N MET A 91 -3.24 -10.66 -6.41
CA MET A 91 -4.40 -9.91 -6.86
C MET A 91 -5.07 -10.72 -7.98
N ARG A 92 -6.31 -11.18 -7.76
CA ARG A 92 -7.14 -11.68 -8.85
C ARG A 92 -7.73 -10.47 -9.57
N VAL A 93 -7.29 -10.22 -10.79
CA VAL A 93 -8.06 -9.39 -11.74
C VAL A 93 -9.21 -10.29 -12.20
N GLY A 94 -10.44 -9.90 -11.86
CA GLY A 94 -11.64 -10.64 -12.23
C GLY A 94 -11.98 -10.41 -13.70
N THR A 95 -12.04 -11.53 -14.42
CA THR A 95 -12.60 -11.85 -15.75
C THR A 95 -12.46 -10.82 -16.86
#